data_AF-A0A840WB00-F1
#
_entry.id   AF-A0A840WB00-F1
#
_cell.length_a   1.000
_cell.length_b   1.000
_cell.length_c   1.000
_cell.angle_alpha   90.00
_cell.angle_beta   90.00
_cell.angle_gamma   90.00
#
_symmetry.space_group_name_H-M   'P 1'
#
loop_
_entity.id
_entity.type
_entity.pdbx_description
1 polymer ?
#
loop_
_entity_poly.entity_id
_entity_poly.type
_entity_poly.pdbx_seq_one_letter_code
_entity_poly.pdbx_strand_id
1 'polypeptide(L)' 'MLIRALCRGCLGSGTQIQILPYTPRHLPPAQTLIPRPCPHCAGNGHHHLAATHRPTPDTDGI' A
#
# COMPACT_ATOMS: atom_id res chain seq x y z
N MET A 1 -8.61 17.01 -14.17
CA MET A 1 -7.66 16.42 -13.19
C MET A 1 -8.39 15.36 -12.40
N LEU A 2 -7.97 14.09 -12.48
CA LEU A 2 -8.60 12.98 -11.76
C LEU A 2 -8.08 13.00 -10.32
N ILE A 3 -8.85 13.52 -9.37
CA ILE A 3 -8.51 13.43 -7.94
C ILE A 3 -8.65 11.96 -7.55
N ARG A 4 -7.53 11.23 -7.50
CA ARG A 4 -7.51 9.87 -6.98
C ARG A 4 -7.95 9.93 -5.52
N ALA A 5 -9.13 9.41 -5.20
CA ALA A 5 -9.56 9.28 -3.82
C ALA A 5 -8.66 8.24 -3.13
N LEU A 6 -7.74 8.74 -2.30
CA LEU A 6 -6.83 7.93 -1.51
C LEU A 6 -7.46 7.63 -0.15
N CYS A 7 -7.25 6.41 0.36
CA CYS A 7 -7.52 6.11 1.76
C CYS A 7 -6.63 6.99 2.64
N ARG A 8 -7.22 7.81 3.51
CA ARG A 8 -6.46 8.68 4.44
C ARG A 8 -5.63 7.89 5.46
N GLY A 9 -6.07 6.69 5.83
CA GLY A 9 -5.42 5.86 6.84
C GLY A 9 -4.11 5.19 6.38
N CYS A 10 -3.97 4.90 5.09
CA CYS A 10 -2.75 4.31 4.51
C CYS A 10 -2.14 5.14 3.38
N LEU A 11 -2.69 6.33 3.13
CA LEU A 11 -2.26 7.26 2.08
C LEU A 11 -2.15 6.63 0.69
N GLY A 12 -2.92 5.57 0.42
CA GLY A 12 -2.85 4.84 -0.83
C GLY A 12 -2.14 3.49 -0.79
N SER A 13 -1.30 3.20 0.21
CA SER A 13 -0.49 1.98 0.19
C SER A 13 -1.30 0.67 0.33
N GLY A 14 -2.53 0.76 0.81
CA GLY A 14 -3.35 -0.40 1.16
C GLY A 14 -2.86 -1.16 2.40
N THR A 15 -1.75 -0.75 3.02
CA THR A 15 -1.12 -1.48 4.11
C THR A 15 -0.89 -0.59 5.34
N GLN A 16 -0.88 -1.21 6.51
CA GLN A 16 -0.49 -0.59 7.78
C GLN A 16 0.58 -1.48 8.42
N ILE A 17 1.60 -0.88 9.03
CA ILE A 17 2.69 -1.62 9.67
C ILE A 17 2.35 -1.83 11.14
N GLN A 18 2.26 -3.09 11.55
CA GLN A 18 2.18 -3.49 12.95
C GLN A 18 3.61 -3.68 13.48
N ILE A 19 3.99 -2.91 14.50
CA ILE A 19 5.30 -3.01 15.15
C ILE A 19 5.15 -3.93 16.36
N LEU A 20 5.83 -5.07 16.36
CA LEU A 20 5.88 -5.96 17.52
C LEU A 20 7.25 -5.85 18.20
N PRO A 21 7.28 -5.66 19.53
CA PRO A 21 8.53 -5.79 20.27
C PRO A 21 8.97 -7.24 20.23
N TYR A 22 10.17 -7.49 19.72
CA TYR A 22 10.79 -8.81 19.74
C TYR A 22 12.11 -8.72 20.50
N THR A 23 12.15 -9.33 21.69
CA THR A 23 13.34 -9.43 22.54
C THR A 23 13.86 -10.87 22.54
N PRO A 24 14.68 -11.25 21.55
CA PRO A 24 15.36 -12.54 21.56
C PRO A 24 16.33 -12.65 22.74
N ARG A 25 16.45 -13.84 23.34
CA ARG A 25 17.28 -14.11 24.54
C ARG A 25 18.79 -13.81 24.37
N HIS A 26 19.29 -13.72 23.14
CA HIS A 26 20.73 -13.61 22.83
C HIS A 26 21.06 -12.57 21.75
N LEU A 27 20.15 -11.64 21.49
CA LEU A 27 20.28 -10.63 20.44
C LEU A 27 19.77 -9.28 20.98
N PRO A 28 20.27 -8.16 20.46
CA PRO A 28 19.76 -6.85 20.86
C PRO A 28 18.26 -6.75 20.54
N PRO A 29 17.49 -5.95 21.31
CA PRO A 29 16.07 -5.76 21.07
C PRO A 29 15.85 -5.32 19.61
N ALA A 30 15.01 -6.08 18.90
CA ALA A 30 14.66 -5.82 17.52
C ALA A 30 13.16 -5.51 17.42
N GLN A 31 12.80 -4.73 16.41
CA GLN A 31 11.40 -4.49 16.09
C GLN A 31 11.02 -5.35 14.89
N THR A 32 9.97 -6.14 15.04
CA THR A 32 9.41 -6.88 13.91
C THR A 32 8.32 -6.02 13.27
N LEU A 33 8.48 -5.69 11.99
CA LEU A 33 7.50 -4.95 11.20
C LEU A 33 6.64 -5.96 10.43
N ILE A 34 5.36 -6.08 10.80
CA ILE A 34 4.42 -6.96 10.11
C ILE A 34 3.45 -6.10 9.29
N PRO A 35 3.51 -6.18 7.95
CA PRO A 35 2.53 -5.50 7.10
C PRO A 35 1.16 -6.19 7.26
N ARG A 36 0.13 -5.38 7.51
CA ARG A 36 -1.27 -5.78 7.58
C ARG A 36 -2.09 -4.99 6.56
N PRO A 37 -3.20 -5.53 6.06
CA PRO A 37 -4.13 -4.74 5.25
C PRO A 37 -4.63 -3.55 6.07
N CYS A 38 -4.68 -2.37 5.46
CA CYS A 38 -5.20 -1.18 6.13
C CYS A 38 -6.68 -1.38 6.48
N PRO A 39 -7.08 -1.23 7.76
CA PRO A 39 -8.46 -1.48 8.19
C PRO A 39 -9.46 -0.47 7.60
N HIS A 40 -9.00 0.74 7.26
CA HIS A 40 -9.84 1.80 6.72
C HIS A 40 -10.26 1.58 5.26
N CYS A 41 -9.49 0.81 4.49
CA CYS A 41 -9.79 0.54 3.08
C CYS A 41 -9.74 -0.95 2.72
N ALA A 42 -9.70 -1.83 3.72
CA ALA A 42 -9.61 -3.28 3.58
C ALA A 42 -8.52 -3.75 2.61
N GLY A 43 -7.37 -3.06 2.57
CA GLY A 43 -6.27 -3.42 1.68
C GLY A 43 -6.22 -2.69 0.32
N ASN A 44 -7.28 -1.98 -0.08
CA ASN A 44 -7.36 -1.43 -1.43
C ASN A 44 -6.45 -0.21 -1.66
N GLY A 45 -6.26 0.62 -0.63
CA GLY A 45 -5.43 1.83 -0.68
C GLY A 45 -6.04 2.99 -1.48
N HIS A 46 -6.61 2.71 -2.64
CA HIS A 46 -7.17 3.66 -3.59
C HIS A 46 -8.56 3.22 -4.03
N HIS A 47 -9.42 4.16 -4.44
CA HIS A 47 -10.60 3.82 -5.21
C HIS A 47 -10.16 3.25 -6.57
N HIS A 48 -10.33 1.94 -6.77
CA HIS A 48 -10.35 1.32 -8.09
C HIS A 48 -11.64 1.76 -8.81
N LEU A 49 -11.71 3.01 -9.27
CA LEU A 49 -12.41 3.20 -10.53
C LEU A 49 -11.69 2.28 -11.50
N ALA A 50 -12.42 1.36 -12.15
CA ALA A 50 -11.86 0.45 -13.13
C ALA A 50 -10.84 1.23 -13.95
N ALA A 51 -9.62 0.71 -14.08
CA ALA A 51 -8.59 1.35 -14.88
C ALA A 51 -9.11 1.36 -16.32
N THR A 52 -9.94 2.34 -16.64
CA THR A 52 -10.48 2.57 -17.98
C THR A 52 -9.26 2.94 -18.77
N HIS A 53 -8.73 1.93 -19.47
CA HIS A 53 -7.68 2.07 -20.45
C HIS A 53 -6.37 2.62 -19.86
N ARG A 54 -5.43 1.73 -19.51
CA ARG A 54 -4.02 2.11 -19.62
C ARG A 54 -3.81 2.39 -21.11
N PRO A 55 -3.51 3.63 -21.55
CA PRO A 55 -3.00 3.80 -22.90
C PRO A 55 -1.75 2.92 -22.98
N THR A 56 -1.86 1.82 -23.72
CA THR A 56 -0.68 1.20 -24.29
C THR A 56 0.07 2.34 -24.96
N PRO A 57 1.36 2.56 -24.64
CA PRO A 57 2.16 3.40 -25.52
C PRO A 57 2.04 2.74 -26.90
N ASP A 58 1.36 3.37 -27.84
CA ASP A 58 1.40 2.96 -29.23
C ASP A 58 2.88 3.02 -29.60
N THR A 59 3.49 1.86 -29.73
CA THR A 59 4.63 1.68 -30.60
C THR A 59 4.13 1.83 -32.03
N ASP A 60 3.70 3.04 -32.39
CA ASP A 60 3.74 3.48 -33.78
C ASP A 60 5.16 3.98 -34.00
N GLY A 61 6.00 3.06 -34.48
CA GLY A 61 7.27 3.45 -35.03
C GLY A 61 7.05 4.39 -36.20
N ILE A 62 7.64 5.59 -36.10
CA ILE A 62 8.29 6.37 -37.17
C ILE A 62 9.39 7.20 -36.49
#